data_AF-A0A957XLP3-F1
#
_entry.id   AF-A0A957XLP3-F1
#
_cell.length_a   1.000
_cell.length_b   1.000
_cell.length_c   1.000
_cell.angle_alpha   90.00
_cell.angle_beta   90.00
_cell.angle_gamma   90.00
#
_symmetry.space_group_name_H-M   'P 1'
#
loop_
_entity.id
_entity.type
_entity.pdbx_description
1 polymer ?
#
loop_
_entity_poly.entity_id
_entity_poly.type
_entity_poly.pdbx_seq_one_letter_code
_entity_poly.pdbx_strand_id
1 'polypeptide(L)'
;DTNSGKMKRCRLLAEEFIRRFLQHVLPKGFVKVRYYGLFSPSHRMRLAQARALLGVIDITAEVEVDSATTEPGIPTAEATPTCPRCGQPLRWVESVPPRWARPP
;
A
#
# COMPACT_ATOMS: atom_id res chain seq x y z
N ASP A 1 1.86 -15.41 26.69
CA ASP A 1 3.23 -15.55 26.18
C ASP A 1 3.09 -16.12 24.78
N THR A 2 3.21 -15.25 23.78
CA THR A 2 2.87 -15.53 22.37
C THR A 2 3.78 -16.61 21.78
N ASN A 3 4.93 -16.86 22.40
CA ASN A 3 5.90 -17.87 21.97
C ASN A 3 5.61 -19.28 22.52
N SER A 4 4.94 -19.40 23.66
CA SER A 4 4.68 -20.73 24.26
C SER A 4 3.32 -21.32 23.90
N GLY A 5 2.43 -20.56 23.25
CA GLY A 5 1.08 -21.00 22.85
C GLY A 5 0.14 -21.35 24.03
N LYS A 6 0.62 -21.24 25.27
CA LYS A 6 -0.13 -21.60 26.48
C LYS A 6 -1.04 -20.45 26.89
N MET A 7 -2.34 -20.73 27.01
CA MET A 7 -3.31 -19.80 27.57
C MET A 7 -2.98 -19.54 29.05
N LYS A 8 -2.84 -18.26 29.40
CA LYS A 8 -2.62 -17.79 30.77
C LYS A 8 -3.71 -16.79 31.12
N ARG A 9 -4.32 -16.94 32.30
CA ARG A 9 -5.22 -15.93 32.86
C ARG A 9 -4.38 -14.80 33.47
N CYS A 10 -4.73 -13.56 33.17
CA CYS A 10 -4.14 -12.39 33.80
C CYS A 10 -5.22 -11.43 34.28
N ARG A 11 -4.93 -10.65 35.32
CA ARG A 11 -5.77 -9.53 35.76
C ARG A 11 -5.11 -8.24 35.27
N LEU A 12 -5.91 -7.35 34.69
CA LEU A 12 -5.45 -6.06 34.17
C LEU A 12 -6.27 -4.96 34.81
N LEU A 13 -5.66 -3.79 34.98
CA LEU A 13 -6.40 -2.57 35.29
C LEU A 13 -7.33 -2.24 34.12
N ALA A 14 -8.47 -1.59 34.43
CA ALA A 14 -9.48 -1.27 33.43
C ALA A 14 -8.91 -0.40 32.28
N GLU A 15 -8.08 0.57 32.60
CA GLU A 15 -7.40 1.45 31.64
C GLU A 15 -6.54 0.66 30.65
N GLU A 16 -5.75 -0.29 31.16
CA GLU A 16 -4.85 -1.10 30.33
C GLU A 16 -5.63 -2.08 29.45
N PHE A 17 -6.79 -2.57 29.92
CA PHE A 17 -7.69 -3.35 29.09
C PHE A 17 -8.26 -2.53 27.93
N ILE A 18 -8.80 -1.34 28.22
CA ILE A 18 -9.38 -0.45 27.20
C ILE A 18 -8.31 -0.06 26.18
N ARG A 19 -7.11 0.32 26.63
CA ARG A 19 -5.99 0.68 25.76
C ARG A 19 -5.61 -0.44 24.79
N ARG A 20 -5.57 -1.71 25.26
CA ARG A 20 -5.26 -2.86 24.39
C ARG A 20 -6.42 -3.21 23.47
N PHE A 21 -7.66 -3.14 23.96
CA PHE A 21 -8.84 -3.43 23.18
C PHE A 21 -8.97 -2.48 21.97
N LEU A 22 -8.79 -1.18 22.19
CA LEU A 22 -8.91 -0.17 21.14
C LEU A 22 -7.83 -0.26 20.06
N GLN A 23 -6.66 -0.85 20.34
CA GLN A 23 -5.65 -1.15 19.31
C GLN A 23 -6.10 -2.22 18.30
N HIS A 24 -7.12 -3.01 18.63
CA HIS A 24 -7.66 -4.05 17.76
C HIS A 24 -8.96 -3.64 17.05
N VAL A 25 -9.56 -2.52 17.46
CA VAL A 25 -10.77 -1.98 16.83
C VAL A 25 -10.35 -1.00 15.75
N LEU A 26 -10.84 -1.22 14.54
CA LEU A 26 -10.56 -0.34 13.42
C LEU A 26 -11.44 0.94 13.53
N PRO A 27 -10.86 2.15 13.45
CA PRO A 27 -11.66 3.38 13.53
C PRO A 27 -12.67 3.47 12.38
N LYS A 28 -13.75 4.23 12.60
CA LYS A 28 -14.79 4.41 11.60
C LYS A 28 -14.22 5.00 10.31
N GLY A 29 -14.56 4.40 9.17
CA GLY A 29 -14.10 4.82 7.85
C GLY A 29 -12.79 4.16 7.38
N PHE A 30 -12.12 3.39 8.24
CA PHE A 30 -10.97 2.59 7.84
C PHE A 30 -11.41 1.19 7.44
N VAL A 31 -10.72 0.60 6.45
CA VAL A 31 -10.96 -0.75 5.96
C VAL A 31 -9.72 -1.60 6.19
N LYS A 32 -9.90 -2.81 6.76
CA LYS A 32 -8.82 -3.77 6.92
C LYS A 32 -8.62 -4.54 5.62
N VAL A 33 -7.57 -4.19 4.87
CA VAL A 33 -7.18 -4.95 3.68
C VAL A 33 -6.53 -6.27 4.10
N ARG A 34 -7.03 -7.38 3.55
CA ARG A 34 -6.42 -8.70 3.67
C ARG A 34 -5.81 -9.06 2.32
N TYR A 35 -4.50 -9.26 2.28
CA TYR A 35 -3.82 -9.69 1.06
C TYR A 35 -3.95 -11.20 0.89
N TYR A 36 -4.31 -11.63 -0.33
CA TYR A 36 -4.46 -13.04 -0.71
C TYR A 36 -3.57 -13.36 -1.92
N GLY A 37 -3.51 -14.65 -2.27
CA GLY A 37 -2.77 -15.11 -3.44
C GLY A 37 -1.28 -14.81 -3.33
N LEU A 38 -0.70 -14.20 -4.38
CA LEU A 38 0.72 -13.87 -4.43
C LEU A 38 1.13 -12.82 -3.38
N PHE A 39 0.23 -11.88 -3.04
CA PHE A 39 0.49 -10.84 -2.06
C PHE A 39 0.25 -11.28 -0.61
N SER A 40 -0.18 -12.53 -0.38
CA SER A 40 -0.32 -13.08 0.97
C SER A 40 1.03 -13.07 1.72
N PRO A 41 1.06 -12.79 3.04
CA PRO A 41 2.28 -12.86 3.84
C PRO A 41 3.03 -14.20 3.72
N SER A 42 2.30 -15.30 3.56
CA SER A 42 2.89 -16.64 3.40
C SER A 42 3.68 -16.82 2.09
N HIS A 43 3.47 -15.94 1.10
CA HIS A 43 4.10 -16.00 -0.23
C HIS A 43 5.14 -14.90 -0.45
N ARG A 44 5.61 -14.23 0.61
CA ARG A 44 6.63 -13.15 0.51
C ARG A 44 7.85 -13.53 -0.32
N MET A 45 8.37 -14.76 -0.17
CA MET A 45 9.51 -15.22 -0.97
C MET A 45 9.19 -15.32 -2.46
N ARG A 46 8.02 -15.86 -2.83
CA ARG A 46 7.59 -15.97 -4.23
C ARG A 46 7.34 -14.59 -4.84
N LEU A 47 6.79 -13.66 -4.07
CA LEU A 47 6.61 -12.27 -4.50
C LEU A 47 7.97 -11.61 -4.78
N ALA A 48 8.96 -11.77 -3.88
CA ALA A 48 10.31 -11.25 -4.08
C ALA A 48 10.98 -11.84 -5.33
N GLN A 49 10.85 -13.14 -5.54
CA GLN A 49 11.36 -13.81 -6.75
C GLN A 49 10.71 -13.27 -8.02
N ALA A 50 9.37 -13.12 -8.04
CA ALA A 50 8.66 -12.58 -9.19
C ALA A 50 9.12 -11.15 -9.52
N ARG A 51 9.34 -10.31 -8.50
CA ARG A 51 9.85 -8.94 -8.68
C ARG A 51 11.26 -8.91 -9.24
N ALA A 52 12.16 -9.76 -8.72
CA ALA A 52 13.52 -9.88 -9.23
C ALA A 52 13.55 -10.30 -10.70
N LEU A 53 12.72 -11.29 -11.09
CA LEU A 53 12.61 -11.73 -12.48
C LEU A 53 12.05 -10.64 -13.42
N LEU A 54 11.17 -9.79 -12.91
CA LEU A 54 10.61 -8.66 -13.65
C LEU A 54 11.49 -7.41 -13.64
N GLY A 55 12.65 -7.45 -12.96
CA GLY A 55 13.53 -6.29 -12.81
C GLY A 55 12.93 -5.14 -12.00
N VAL A 56 11.90 -5.41 -11.20
CA VAL A 56 11.26 -4.41 -10.35
C VAL A 56 12.11 -4.20 -9.10
N ILE A 57 12.63 -2.99 -8.94
CA ILE A 57 13.33 -2.57 -7.74
C ILE A 57 12.26 -2.33 -6.66
N ASP A 58 12.32 -3.08 -5.56
CA ASP A 58 11.39 -2.90 -4.45
C ASP A 58 11.68 -1.58 -3.72
N ILE A 59 10.84 -0.56 -3.94
CA ILE A 59 10.89 0.74 -3.26
C ILE A 59 10.37 0.62 -1.80
N THR A 60 9.93 -0.57 -1.37
CA THR A 60 9.33 -0.78 -0.05
C THR A 60 10.35 -0.91 1.10
N ALA A 61 11.63 -0.66 0.86
CA ALA A 61 12.60 -0.48 1.94
C ALA A 61 12.36 0.89 2.59
N GLU A 62 11.57 0.89 3.67
CA GLU A 62 11.50 1.92 4.71
C GLU A 62 11.54 3.36 4.22
N VAL A 63 10.38 3.88 3.77
CA VAL A 63 10.17 5.33 3.75
C VAL A 63 9.84 5.76 5.17
N GLU A 64 10.85 6.16 5.93
CA GLU A 64 10.68 7.08 7.06
C GLU A 64 10.11 8.37 6.46
N VAL A 65 8.84 8.64 6.76
CA VAL A 65 8.13 9.83 6.26
C VAL A 65 8.53 11.01 7.12
N ASP A 66 9.69 11.58 6.84
CA ASP A 66 10.01 12.93 7.31
C ASP A 66 9.31 13.93 6.39
N SER A 67 8.30 14.57 6.97
CA SER A 67 7.52 15.62 6.33
C SER A 67 8.38 16.86 6.14
N ALA A 68 8.83 17.11 4.92
CA ALA A 68 9.39 18.40 4.53
C ALA A 68 8.74 18.86 3.21
N THR A 69 7.86 19.85 3.36
CA THR A 69 7.30 20.70 2.31
C THR A 69 8.40 21.23 1.40
N THR A 70 8.36 20.94 0.10
CA THR A 70 8.92 21.82 -0.93
C THR A 70 8.19 21.62 -2.26
N GLU A 71 7.67 22.73 -2.77
CA GLU A 71 6.90 22.95 -4.00
C GLU A 71 7.37 22.13 -5.23
N PRO A 72 6.46 21.55 -6.02
CA PRO A 72 6.82 20.98 -7.31
C PRO A 72 7.04 22.10 -8.34
N GLY A 73 8.29 22.47 -8.56
CA GLY A 73 8.72 23.23 -9.72
C GLY A 73 8.38 22.47 -11.00
N ILE A 74 7.66 23.13 -11.91
CA ILE A 74 7.21 22.60 -13.20
C ILE A 74 8.43 22.54 -14.14
N PRO A 75 8.87 21.35 -14.63
CA PRO A 75 9.72 21.30 -15.80
C PRO A 75 8.86 21.41 -17.05
N THR A 76 8.88 22.60 -17.64
CA THR A 76 8.41 22.89 -19.00
C THR A 76 9.20 22.07 -20.01
N ALA A 77 8.58 21.03 -20.56
CA ALA A 77 8.90 20.46 -21.87
C ALA A 77 7.69 19.64 -22.34
N GLU A 78 6.83 20.26 -23.15
CA GLU A 78 5.69 19.63 -23.81
C GLU A 78 6.19 18.62 -24.86
N ALA A 79 6.54 17.41 -24.44
CA ALA A 79 6.78 16.30 -25.35
C ALA A 79 5.42 15.67 -25.71
N THR A 80 4.93 15.92 -26.92
CA THR A 80 3.74 15.23 -27.43
C THR A 80 4.05 13.73 -27.47
N PRO A 81 3.33 12.89 -26.70
CA PRO A 81 3.63 11.47 -26.63
C PRO A 81 3.45 10.83 -28.01
N THR A 82 4.40 10.02 -28.47
CA THR A 82 4.33 9.35 -29.79
C THR A 82 3.95 7.88 -29.65
N CYS A 83 3.24 7.34 -30.63
CA CYS A 83 2.89 5.93 -30.68
C CYS A 83 4.14 5.05 -30.89
N PRO A 84 4.44 4.07 -30.01
CA PRO A 84 5.63 3.23 -30.13
C PRO A 84 5.60 2.27 -31.35
N ARG A 85 4.46 2.18 -32.05
CA ARG A 85 4.27 1.29 -33.21
C ARG A 85 4.40 1.99 -34.55
N CYS A 86 3.94 3.24 -34.66
CA CYS A 86 3.91 3.98 -35.94
C CYS A 86 4.58 5.35 -35.87
N GLY A 87 5.08 5.78 -34.70
CA GLY A 87 5.75 7.07 -34.50
C GLY A 87 4.83 8.30 -34.57
N GLN A 88 3.54 8.12 -34.84
CA GLN A 88 2.59 9.24 -34.95
C GLN A 88 2.28 9.87 -33.58
N PRO A 89 2.02 11.19 -33.51
CA PRO A 89 1.68 11.87 -32.27
C PRO A 89 0.35 11.36 -31.71
N LEU A 90 0.32 11.05 -30.42
CA LEU A 90 -0.88 10.70 -29.68
C LEU A 90 -1.62 11.99 -29.31
N ARG A 91 -2.94 11.97 -29.50
CA ARG A 91 -3.85 13.06 -29.10
C ARG A 91 -4.55 12.65 -27.82
N TRP A 92 -4.54 13.53 -26.83
CA TRP A 92 -5.36 13.36 -25.63
C TRP A 92 -6.85 13.47 -25.98
N VAL A 93 -7.65 12.49 -25.55
CA VAL A 93 -9.09 12.44 -25.83
C VAL A 93 -9.89 12.78 -24.58
N GLU A 94 -9.69 12.04 -23.51
CA GLU A 94 -10.34 12.27 -22.22
C GLU A 94 -9.54 11.63 -21.08
N SER A 95 -9.74 12.12 -19.85
CA SER A 95 -9.35 11.43 -18.63
C SER A 95 -10.54 10.61 -18.14
N VAL A 96 -10.38 9.29 -18.04
CA VAL A 96 -11.38 8.42 -17.40
C VAL A 96 -11.14 8.49 -15.88
N PRO A 97 -12.03 9.11 -15.08
CA PRO A 97 -11.86 9.14 -13.64
C PRO A 97 -11.99 7.71 -13.08
N PRO A 98 -11.28 7.38 -11.99
CA PRO A 98 -11.44 6.09 -11.35
C PRO A 98 -12.91 5.90 -10.96
N ARG A 99 -13.53 4.85 -11.49
CA ARG A 99 -14.84 4.38 -11.03
C ARG A 99 -14.64 3.65 -9.71
N TRP A 100 -14.39 4.38 -8.63
CA TRP A 100 -14.52 3.82 -7.29
C TRP A 100 -16.01 3.55 -7.06
N ALA A 101 -16.43 2.31 -7.37
CA ALA A 101 -17.63 1.79 -6.76
C ALA A 101 -17.42 1.87 -5.24
N ARG A 102 -18.34 2.52 -4.52
CA ARG A 102 -18.33 2.44 -3.06
C ARG A 102 -18.36 0.96 -2.70
N PRO A 103 -17.45 0.47 -1.83
CA PRO A 103 -17.57 -0.89 -1.33
C PRO A 103 -18.94 -1.04 -0.63
N PRO A 104 -19.57 -2.23 -0.71
CA PRO A 104 -20.84 -2.51 -0.05
C PRO A 104 -20.76 -2.33 1.47
#